data_AF-A0A7V3KY85-F1
#
_entry.id   AF-A0A7V3KY85-F1
#
_cell.length_a   1.000
_cell.length_b   1.000
_cell.length_c   1.000
_cell.angle_alpha   90.00
_cell.angle_beta   90.00
_cell.angle_gamma   90.00
#
_symmetry.space_group_name_H-M   'P 1'
#
loop_
_entity.id
_entity.type
_entity.pdbx_description
1 polymer ?
#
loop_
_entity_poly.entity_id
_entity_poly.type
_entity_poly.pdbx_seq_one_letter_code
_entity_poly.pdbx_strand_id
1 'polypeptide(L)'
;MQKREHGFTLIELIVIIVIIGILAAVAIPRYIDLTGQAADGTARGVLGALRSQNALLFSQRLIGGTTGTYNMLTVATNVGELKGFTWTAAANIFTMTVGGRVYTFTLSPTPNVPTTYGTIYAATATW
;
A
#
# COMPACT_ATOMS: atom_id res chain seq x y z
N MET A 1 22.91 -42.78 39.62
CA MET A 1 23.41 -41.39 39.63
C MET A 1 22.21 -40.47 39.42
N GLN A 2 21.76 -39.74 40.46
CA GLN A 2 20.63 -38.81 40.33
C GLN A 2 21.10 -37.53 39.63
N LYS A 3 20.49 -37.22 38.48
CA LYS A 3 20.72 -36.00 37.73
C LYS A 3 20.07 -34.85 38.50
N ARG A 4 20.85 -33.87 38.94
CA ARG A 4 20.31 -32.66 39.56
C ARG A 4 19.69 -31.80 38.47
N GLU A 5 18.36 -31.79 38.41
CA GLU A 5 17.60 -30.85 37.59
C GLU A 5 17.83 -29.44 38.17
N HIS A 6 18.59 -28.60 37.48
CA HIS A 6 18.75 -27.19 37.83
C HIS A 6 17.49 -26.44 37.38
N GLY A 7 16.60 -26.16 38.34
CA GLY A 7 15.45 -25.28 38.12
C GLY A 7 15.89 -23.83 37.87
N PHE A 8 15.11 -23.11 37.07
CA PHE A 8 15.31 -21.69 36.77
C PHE A 8 15.17 -20.82 38.03
N THR A 9 16.02 -19.80 38.19
CA THR A 9 15.90 -18.91 39.35
C THR A 9 14.88 -17.80 39.11
N LEU A 10 14.16 -17.38 40.17
CA LEU A 10 13.24 -16.24 40.08
C LEU A 10 13.96 -14.95 39.67
N ILE A 11 15.21 -14.78 40.10
CA ILE A 11 16.04 -13.62 39.74
C ILE A 11 16.37 -13.60 38.24
N GLU A 12 16.68 -14.75 37.62
CA GLU A 12 16.88 -14.82 36.18
C GLU A 12 15.64 -14.36 35.42
N LEU A 13 14.47 -14.87 35.81
CA LEU A 13 13.23 -14.52 35.14
C LEU A 13 12.92 -13.02 35.25
N ILE A 14 13.20 -12.41 36.40
CA ILE A 14 13.04 -10.96 36.61
C ILE A 14 14.00 -10.14 35.74
N VAL A 15 15.28 -10.52 35.67
CA VAL A 15 16.25 -9.80 34.84
C VAL A 15 15.89 -9.89 33.36
N ILE A 16 15.38 -11.04 32.90
CA ILE A 16 14.98 -11.26 31.51
C ILE A 16 13.80 -10.38 31.12
N ILE A 17 12.76 -10.28 31.96
CA ILE A 17 11.62 -9.40 31.66
C ILE A 17 12.02 -7.92 31.67
N VAL A 18 12.99 -7.51 32.50
CA VAL A 18 13.51 -6.14 32.51
C VAL A 18 14.26 -5.84 31.20
N ILE A 19 15.14 -6.75 30.75
CA ILE A 19 15.88 -6.58 29.50
C ILE A 19 14.91 -6.54 28.30
N ILE A 20 13.96 -7.47 28.22
CA ILE A 20 12.96 -7.49 27.14
C ILE A 20 12.08 -6.23 27.19
N GLY A 21 11.75 -5.72 28.40
CA GLY A 21 11.01 -4.48 28.57
C GLY A 21 11.72 -3.26 27.99
N ILE A 22 13.03 -3.12 28.24
CA ILE A 22 13.84 -2.02 27.69
C ILE A 22 13.95 -2.14 26.17
N LEU A 23 14.20 -3.34 25.65
CA LEU A 23 14.29 -3.58 24.21
C LEU A 23 12.95 -3.28 23.51
N ALA A 24 11.83 -3.70 24.09
CA ALA A 24 10.50 -3.44 23.56
C ALA A 24 10.18 -1.94 23.52
N ALA A 25 10.53 -1.18 24.57
CA ALA A 25 10.28 0.26 24.64
C ALA A 25 10.94 1.04 23.49
N VAL A 26 12.12 0.61 23.03
CA VAL A 26 12.83 1.25 21.91
C VAL A 26 12.45 0.65 20.55
N ALA A 27 12.22 -0.66 20.48
CA ALA A 27 11.95 -1.36 19.22
C ALA A 27 10.55 -1.10 18.68
N ILE A 28 9.53 -1.02 19.54
CA ILE A 28 8.12 -0.90 19.11
C ILE A 28 7.87 0.41 18.34
N PRO A 29 8.26 1.61 18.84
CA PRO A 29 8.04 2.86 18.10
C PRO A 29 8.71 2.83 16.71
N ARG A 30 9.95 2.34 16.65
CA ARG A 30 10.70 2.23 15.40
C ARG A 30 10.07 1.24 14.42
N TYR A 31 9.51 0.13 14.91
CA TYR A 31 8.81 -0.83 14.06
C TYR A 31 7.54 -0.22 13.46
N ILE A 32 6.77 0.55 14.24
CA ILE A 32 5.60 1.28 13.74
C ILE A 32 6.00 2.27 12.64
N ASP A 33 7.08 3.02 12.83
CA ASP A 33 7.58 3.96 11.81
C ASP A 33 8.02 3.24 10.52
N LEU A 34 8.75 2.12 10.66
CA LEU A 34 9.21 1.32 9.51
C LEU A 34 8.05 0.73 8.71
N THR A 35 7.04 0.19 9.41
CA THR A 35 5.83 -0.34 8.75
C THR A 35 5.03 0.76 8.06
N GLY A 36 4.98 1.97 8.64
CA GLY A 36 4.43 3.16 7.98
C GLY A 36 5.17 3.51 6.68
N GLN A 37 6.49 3.63 6.73
CA GLN A 37 7.32 3.92 5.55
C GLN A 37 7.21 2.86 4.46
N ALA A 38 7.09 1.58 4.84
CA ALA A 38 6.86 0.48 3.90
C ALA A 38 5.48 0.57 3.22
N ALA A 39 4.44 0.93 3.98
CA ALA A 39 3.11 1.19 3.44
C ALA A 39 3.13 2.35 2.44
N ASP A 40 3.85 3.43 2.75
CA ASP A 40 4.00 4.60 1.88
C ASP A 40 4.73 4.25 0.58
N GLY A 41 5.81 3.47 0.67
CA GLY A 41 6.55 2.97 -0.49
C GLY A 41 5.68 2.10 -1.40
N THR A 42 4.86 1.23 -0.81
CA THR A 42 3.90 0.39 -1.55
C THR A 42 2.87 1.26 -2.28
N ALA A 43 2.30 2.24 -1.58
CA ALA A 43 1.31 3.14 -2.16
C ALA A 43 1.88 3.99 -3.32
N ARG A 44 3.14 4.43 -3.22
CA ARG A 44 3.85 5.10 -4.33
C ARG A 44 4.05 4.18 -5.53
N GLY A 45 4.44 2.93 -5.28
CA GLY A 45 4.61 1.91 -6.32
C GLY A 45 3.31 1.68 -7.10
N VAL A 46 2.20 1.53 -6.38
CA VAL A 46 0.89 1.33 -7.00
C VAL A 46 0.39 2.59 -7.73
N LEU A 47 0.64 3.80 -7.22
CA LEU A 47 0.35 5.03 -7.96
C LEU A 47 1.09 5.06 -9.30
N GLY A 48 2.37 4.65 -9.32
CA GLY A 48 3.14 4.50 -10.56
C GLY A 48 2.51 3.47 -11.51
N ALA A 49 2.08 2.32 -10.99
CA ALA A 49 1.40 1.29 -11.77
C ALA A 49 0.07 1.79 -12.38
N LEU A 50 -0.76 2.49 -11.60
CA LEU A 50 -2.02 3.09 -12.08
C LEU A 50 -1.78 4.07 -13.23
N ARG A 51 -0.77 4.94 -13.11
CA ARG A 51 -0.41 5.91 -14.16
C ARG A 51 0.04 5.21 -15.44
N SER A 52 0.87 4.17 -15.31
CA SER A 52 1.33 3.37 -16.44
C SER A 52 0.15 2.67 -17.14
N GLN A 53 -0.74 2.03 -16.38
CA GLN A 53 -1.93 1.38 -16.92
C GLN A 53 -2.87 2.37 -17.61
N ASN A 54 -3.05 3.58 -17.06
CA ASN A 54 -3.86 4.61 -17.70
C ASN A 54 -3.27 5.05 -19.05
N ALA A 55 -1.94 5.21 -19.14
CA ALA A 55 -1.26 5.55 -20.39
C ALA A 55 -1.40 4.44 -21.44
N LEU A 56 -1.25 3.18 -21.02
CA LEU A 56 -1.43 2.00 -21.88
C LEU A 56 -2.88 1.91 -22.39
N LEU A 57 -3.87 2.06 -21.50
CA LEU A 57 -5.29 1.99 -21.85
C LEU A 57 -5.69 3.09 -22.84
N PHE A 58 -5.22 4.32 -22.62
CA PHE A 58 -5.45 5.44 -23.54
C PHE A 58 -4.86 5.14 -24.93
N SER A 59 -3.61 4.68 -24.98
CA SER A 59 -2.90 4.36 -26.22
C SER A 59 -3.54 3.19 -26.97
N GLN A 60 -3.94 2.14 -26.25
CA GLN A 60 -4.62 0.97 -26.82
C GLN A 60 -5.95 1.37 -27.46
N ARG A 61 -6.72 2.26 -26.84
CA ARG A 61 -7.99 2.75 -27.37
C ARG A 61 -7.81 3.66 -28.58
N LEU A 62 -6.78 4.50 -28.58
CA LEU A 62 -6.42 5.33 -29.73
C LEU A 62 -6.09 4.47 -30.95
N ILE A 63 -5.26 3.43 -30.78
CA ILE A 63 -4.85 2.54 -31.87
C ILE A 63 -6.02 1.64 -32.30
N GLY A 64 -6.79 1.13 -31.34
CA GLY A 64 -7.92 0.24 -31.59
C GLY A 64 -9.20 0.94 -32.07
N GLY A 65 -9.17 2.26 -32.30
CA GLY A 65 -10.33 3.04 -32.78
C GLY A 65 -11.51 3.09 -31.81
N THR A 66 -11.33 2.69 -30.55
CA THR A 66 -12.39 2.71 -29.53
C THR A 66 -12.45 4.08 -28.89
N THR A 67 -13.41 4.91 -29.31
CA THR A 67 -13.60 6.27 -28.81
C THR A 67 -14.53 6.32 -27.61
N GLY A 68 -14.35 7.33 -26.76
CA GLY A 68 -15.24 7.61 -25.63
C GLY A 68 -14.56 7.51 -24.27
N THR A 69 -15.39 7.70 -23.26
CA THR A 69 -14.96 7.87 -21.87
C THR A 69 -14.50 6.55 -21.24
N TYR A 70 -13.52 6.63 -20.34
CA TYR A 70 -13.29 5.57 -19.36
C TYR A 70 -12.97 6.14 -17.99
N ASN A 71 -12.97 5.24 -17.02
CA ASN A 71 -12.94 5.57 -15.62
C ASN A 71 -11.88 4.73 -14.90
N MET A 72 -11.70 4.99 -13.60
CA MET A 72 -10.72 4.32 -12.78
C MET A 72 -11.00 2.82 -12.64
N LEU A 73 -12.24 2.33 -12.73
CA LEU A 73 -12.52 0.89 -12.64
C LEU A 73 -11.82 0.11 -13.77
N THR A 74 -11.78 0.67 -14.98
CA THR A 74 -11.09 0.04 -16.11
C THR A 74 -9.57 0.08 -15.95
N VAL A 75 -9.03 1.18 -15.40
CA VAL A 75 -7.58 1.30 -15.13
C VAL A 75 -7.14 0.36 -14.00
N ALA A 76 -8.00 0.20 -12.99
CA ALA A 76 -7.72 -0.55 -11.78
C ALA A 76 -7.69 -2.07 -11.98
N THR A 77 -8.25 -2.61 -13.06
CA THR A 77 -8.43 -4.07 -13.23
C THR A 77 -7.11 -4.84 -13.09
N ASN A 78 -6.05 -4.39 -13.78
CA ASN A 78 -4.74 -5.07 -13.72
C ASN A 78 -3.95 -4.69 -12.46
N VAL A 79 -4.10 -3.47 -11.96
CA VAL A 79 -3.40 -3.02 -10.75
C VAL A 79 -3.95 -3.70 -9.50
N GLY A 80 -5.25 -4.00 -9.49
CA GLY A 80 -5.92 -4.69 -8.40
C GLY A 80 -5.51 -6.15 -8.21
N GLU A 81 -4.78 -6.74 -9.15
CA GLU A 81 -4.28 -8.10 -9.04
C GLU A 81 -2.98 -8.20 -8.22
N LEU A 82 -2.27 -7.07 -8.08
CA LEU A 82 -1.06 -6.95 -7.28
C LEU A 82 -1.33 -7.38 -5.82
N LYS A 83 -0.34 -8.03 -5.20
CA LYS A 83 -0.44 -8.53 -3.83
C LYS A 83 0.13 -7.53 -2.82
N GLY A 84 -0.33 -7.63 -1.57
CA GLY A 84 0.19 -6.85 -0.45
C GLY A 84 -0.65 -5.64 -0.03
N PHE A 85 -1.81 -5.43 -0.65
CA PHE A 85 -2.79 -4.43 -0.23
C PHE A 85 -4.20 -4.90 -0.58
N THR A 86 -5.21 -4.38 0.12
CA THR A 86 -6.61 -4.50 -0.31
C THR A 86 -7.03 -3.24 -1.04
N TRP A 87 -7.99 -3.33 -1.95
CA TRP A 87 -8.40 -2.17 -2.74
C TRP A 87 -9.88 -2.18 -3.09
N THR A 88 -10.38 -0.98 -3.37
CA THR A 88 -11.71 -0.72 -3.91
C THR A 88 -11.59 0.39 -4.94
N ALA A 89 -12.30 0.28 -6.07
CA ALA A 89 -12.37 1.36 -7.06
C ALA A 89 -13.81 1.83 -7.26
N ALA A 90 -13.96 3.13 -7.48
CA ALA A 90 -15.17 3.79 -7.95
C ALA A 90 -14.84 4.54 -9.25
N ALA A 91 -15.82 5.23 -9.84
CA ALA A 91 -15.66 5.84 -11.17
C ALA A 91 -14.37 6.68 -11.29
N ASN A 92 -14.07 7.56 -10.34
CA ASN A 92 -12.89 8.43 -10.42
C ASN A 92 -11.87 8.17 -9.32
N ILE A 93 -12.05 7.14 -8.50
CA ILE A 93 -11.26 6.94 -7.28
C ILE A 93 -10.76 5.50 -7.19
N PHE A 94 -9.50 5.35 -6.81
CA PHE A 94 -8.92 4.09 -6.36
C PHE A 94 -8.50 4.24 -4.91
N THR A 95 -9.03 3.40 -4.04
CA THR A 95 -8.68 3.36 -2.63
C THR A 95 -7.94 2.06 -2.36
N MET A 96 -6.78 2.14 -1.70
CA MET A 96 -6.07 0.97 -1.19
C MET A 96 -5.91 1.04 0.32
N THR A 97 -5.76 -0.13 0.94
CA THR A 97 -5.36 -0.26 2.34
C THR A 97 -4.15 -1.17 2.44
N VAL A 98 -3.08 -0.67 3.07
CA VAL A 98 -1.84 -1.41 3.35
C VAL A 98 -1.36 -1.08 4.76
N GLY A 99 -1.05 -2.12 5.56
CA GLY A 99 -0.59 -1.92 6.94
C GLY A 99 -1.56 -1.15 7.85
N GLY A 100 -2.87 -1.18 7.56
CA GLY A 100 -3.90 -0.42 8.28
C GLY A 100 -4.01 1.06 7.88
N ARG A 101 -3.18 1.53 6.94
CA ARG A 101 -3.27 2.87 6.34
C ARG A 101 -4.08 2.84 5.06
N VAL A 102 -4.87 3.88 4.82
CA VAL A 102 -5.71 4.03 3.63
C VAL A 102 -5.14 5.11 2.72
N TYR A 103 -4.96 4.79 1.45
CA TYR A 103 -4.50 5.73 0.42
C TYR A 103 -5.54 5.85 -0.68
N THR A 104 -5.80 7.08 -1.10
CA THR A 104 -6.81 7.39 -2.11
C THR A 104 -6.18 8.12 -3.28
N PHE A 105 -6.37 7.57 -4.48
CA PHE A 105 -5.94 8.17 -5.73
C PHE A 105 -7.16 8.57 -6.56
N THR A 106 -7.06 9.73 -7.19
CA THR A 106 -8.13 10.30 -8.00
C THR A 106 -7.68 10.38 -9.45
N LEU A 107 -8.57 9.96 -10.35
CA LEU A 107 -8.47 10.19 -11.79
C LEU A 107 -9.25 11.45 -12.14
N SER A 108 -8.56 12.48 -12.60
CA SER A 108 -9.19 13.71 -13.09
C SER A 108 -8.34 14.37 -14.18
N PRO A 109 -8.96 15.00 -15.19
CA PRO A 109 -10.39 14.88 -15.56
C PRO A 109 -10.74 13.45 -16.01
N THR A 110 -12.03 13.12 -16.13
CA THR A 110 -12.43 11.81 -16.66
C THR A 110 -11.91 11.66 -18.10
N PRO A 111 -11.05 10.66 -18.39
CA PRO A 111 -10.49 10.46 -19.71
C PRO A 111 -11.55 10.25 -20.79
N ASN A 112 -11.34 10.85 -21.96
CA ASN A 112 -12.17 10.67 -23.14
C ASN A 112 -11.26 10.53 -24.37
N VAL A 113 -11.29 9.37 -25.03
CA VAL A 113 -10.46 9.13 -26.22
C VAL A 113 -11.18 9.66 -27.47
N PRO A 114 -10.54 10.45 -28.35
CA PRO A 114 -9.12 10.83 -28.37
C PRO A 114 -8.80 12.20 -27.71
N THR A 115 -9.80 12.90 -27.18
CA THR A 115 -9.73 14.35 -26.93
C THR A 115 -9.13 14.74 -25.59
N THR A 116 -9.23 13.89 -24.56
CA THR A 116 -8.88 14.22 -23.18
C THR A 116 -8.15 13.06 -22.50
N TYR A 117 -6.90 13.31 -22.11
CA TYR A 117 -6.17 12.41 -21.21
C TYR A 117 -6.48 12.78 -19.75
N GLY A 118 -6.82 11.79 -18.92
CA GLY A 118 -6.99 11.99 -17.48
C GLY A 118 -5.70 11.67 -16.71
N THR A 119 -5.45 12.38 -15.61
CA THR A 119 -4.27 12.16 -14.77
C THR A 119 -4.65 11.51 -13.45
N ILE A 120 -3.76 10.67 -12.92
CA ILE A 120 -3.96 10.01 -11.63
C ILE A 120 -3.03 10.64 -10.60
N TYR A 121 -3.58 11.11 -9.48
CA TYR A 121 -2.83 11.74 -8.39
C TYR A 121 -3.37 11.28 -7.04
N ALA A 122 -2.55 11.42 -5.98
CA ALA A 122 -2.99 11.19 -4.61
C ALA A 122 -3.73 12.43 -4.11
N ALA A 123 -4.91 12.26 -3.52
CA ALA A 123 -5.74 13.38 -3.05
C ALA A 123 -5.13 14.13 -1.84
N THR A 124 -4.34 13.44 -1.03
CA THR A 124 -3.59 14.03 0.09
C THR A 124 -2.14 13.58 -0.01
N ALA A 125 -1.20 14.54 -0.03
CA ALA A 125 0.24 14.30 -0.22
C ALA A 125 0.97 13.88 1.07
N THR A 126 0.25 13.49 2.12
CA THR A 126 0.86 12.90 3.32
C THR A 126 1.05 11.41 3.07
N TRP A 127 2.31 11.06 2.85
CA TRP A 127 2.81 9.70 2.96
C TRP A 127 3.15 9.50 4.44
#